data_AF-A0A524EBJ4-F1
#
_entry.id   AF-A0A524EBJ4-F1
#
_cell.length_a   1.000
_cell.length_b   1.000
_cell.length_c   1.000
_cell.angle_alpha   90.00
_cell.angle_beta   90.00
_cell.angle_gamma   90.00
#
_symmetry.space_group_name_H-M   'P 1'
#
loop_
_entity.id
_entity.type
_entity.pdbx_description
1 polymer ?
#
loop_
_entity_poly.entity_id
_entity_poly.type
_entity_poly.pdbx_seq_one_letter_code
_entity_poly.pdbx_strand_id
1 'polypeptide(L)'
;MSFLDFWRSLSISRKLKSQDPLDRAYFSLFIRKNGKAKDIKRIYPLLEDSDWNVRNAAASTMVSLARTNPEIKQEVLEHLHGLVEQSSLAIKLSTLEVLGHLKDYGSKPYLVKILEESDYDLQYAAIRAIGYLDDVDVLYSLKNVVYAKDYITRRAAIMSVVRIANSVEEEKQVEKLTDHTHIILESYLELDELGEIICKILDYAVKDKLPGMKGYSESEIVKLEGLIEQKDYNIEIYQNFSRLIFPIYFPLDEVDN
;
A
#
# COMPACT_ATOMS: atom_id res chain seq x y z
N MET A 1 -4.01 35.97 -19.95
CA MET A 1 -3.29 35.89 -18.65
C MET A 1 -3.28 37.29 -18.07
N SER A 2 -3.82 37.49 -16.86
CA SER A 2 -3.79 38.80 -16.20
C SER A 2 -2.36 39.15 -15.77
N PHE A 3 -2.03 40.44 -15.74
CA PHE A 3 -0.74 40.95 -15.21
C PHE A 3 -0.50 40.44 -13.77
N LEU A 4 -1.58 40.27 -12.99
CA LEU A 4 -1.55 39.71 -11.65
C LEU A 4 -1.17 38.22 -11.63
N ASP A 5 -1.63 37.43 -12.61
CA ASP A 5 -1.30 36.00 -12.74
C ASP A 5 0.15 35.79 -13.12
N PHE A 6 0.71 36.70 -13.92
CA PHE A 6 2.11 36.68 -14.31
C PHE A 6 3.03 36.91 -13.09
N TRP A 7 2.78 37.95 -12.29
CA TRP A 7 3.58 38.22 -11.09
C TRP A 7 3.41 37.14 -10.01
N ARG A 8 2.21 36.57 -9.86
CA ARG A 8 1.98 35.41 -9.00
C ARG A 8 2.81 34.22 -9.46
N SER A 9 2.72 33.84 -10.74
CA SER A 9 3.52 32.75 -11.33
C SER A 9 5.03 32.97 -11.15
N LEU A 10 5.51 34.20 -11.35
CA LEU A 10 6.92 34.55 -11.20
C LEU A 10 7.38 34.49 -9.73
N SER A 11 6.56 35.00 -8.80
CA SER A 11 6.82 34.94 -7.36
C SER A 11 6.84 33.49 -6.86
N ILE A 12 5.93 32.65 -7.35
CA ILE A 12 5.85 31.24 -7.00
C ILE A 12 7.06 30.50 -7.56
N SER A 13 7.51 30.83 -8.78
CA SER A 13 8.73 30.28 -9.38
C SER A 13 10.00 30.55 -8.57
N ARG A 14 10.05 31.68 -7.84
CA ARG A 14 11.17 31.98 -6.93
C ARG A 14 11.18 31.08 -5.69
N LYS A 15 10.01 30.70 -5.19
CA LYS A 15 9.88 29.82 -4.00
C LYS A 15 10.51 28.45 -4.22
N LEU A 16 10.53 27.94 -5.46
CA LEU A 16 11.20 26.69 -5.82
C LEU A 16 12.69 26.68 -5.43
N LYS A 17 13.36 27.83 -5.51
CA LYS A 17 14.79 27.99 -5.19
C LYS A 17 15.03 28.61 -3.81
N SER A 18 13.99 28.68 -2.97
CA SER A 18 14.11 29.24 -1.62
C SER A 18 14.97 28.33 -0.75
N GLN A 19 15.75 28.93 0.16
CA GLN A 19 16.48 28.18 1.19
C GLN A 19 15.51 27.59 2.23
N ASP A 20 14.36 28.24 2.43
CA ASP A 20 13.31 27.77 3.34
C ASP A 20 12.55 26.57 2.74
N PRO A 21 12.57 25.38 3.38
CA PRO A 21 11.79 24.22 2.92
C PRO A 21 10.29 24.49 2.87
N LEU A 22 9.75 25.34 3.74
CA LEU A 22 8.32 25.66 3.74
C LEU A 22 7.89 26.35 2.44
N ASP A 23 8.73 27.23 1.90
CA ASP A 23 8.47 27.88 0.61
C ASP A 23 8.46 26.86 -0.54
N ARG A 24 9.40 25.91 -0.54
CA ARG A 24 9.49 24.86 -1.57
C ARG A 24 8.32 23.89 -1.47
N ALA A 25 7.91 23.49 -0.27
CA ALA A 25 6.73 22.67 -0.05
C ALA A 25 5.45 23.42 -0.48
N TYR A 26 5.32 24.69 -0.12
CA TYR A 26 4.21 25.54 -0.53
C TYR A 26 4.15 25.68 -2.06
N PHE A 27 5.30 25.79 -2.73
CA PHE A 27 5.35 25.78 -4.20
C PHE A 27 4.70 24.50 -4.76
N SER A 28 5.11 23.32 -4.29
CA SER A 28 4.50 22.04 -4.71
C SER A 28 2.99 22.04 -4.48
N LEU A 29 2.53 22.36 -3.26
CA LEU A 29 1.11 22.38 -2.92
C LEU A 29 0.30 23.39 -3.74
N PHE A 30 0.90 24.54 -4.09
CA PHE A 30 0.27 25.51 -4.97
C PHE A 30 0.07 24.95 -6.37
N ILE A 31 1.08 24.26 -6.92
CA ILE A 31 1.00 23.56 -8.21
C ILE A 31 -0.02 22.42 -8.15
N ARG A 32 -0.11 21.68 -7.04
CA ARG A 32 -1.15 20.65 -6.87
C ARG A 32 -2.55 21.20 -7.06
N LYS A 33 -2.82 22.40 -6.52
CA LYS A 33 -4.16 23.01 -6.55
C LYS A 33 -4.47 23.76 -7.85
N ASN A 34 -3.47 24.37 -8.50
CA ASN A 34 -3.68 25.30 -9.61
C ASN A 34 -2.85 25.00 -10.88
N GLY A 35 -1.95 24.02 -10.81
CA GLY A 35 -1.02 23.69 -11.87
C GLY A 35 -1.67 22.96 -13.03
N LYS A 36 -0.96 22.91 -14.16
CA LYS A 36 -1.35 22.19 -15.37
C LYS A 36 -0.35 21.08 -15.67
N ALA A 37 -0.67 20.20 -16.62
CA ALA A 37 0.22 19.14 -17.10
C ALA A 37 1.67 19.61 -17.33
N LYS A 38 1.87 20.77 -17.98
CA LYS A 38 3.21 21.35 -18.25
C LYS A 38 4.05 21.69 -17.01
N ASP A 39 3.43 21.83 -15.83
CA ASP A 39 4.13 22.15 -14.60
C ASP A 39 4.83 20.92 -13.98
N ILE A 40 4.56 19.71 -14.49
CA ILE A 40 5.11 18.45 -13.97
C ILE A 40 6.65 18.45 -13.88
N LYS A 41 7.32 18.99 -14.91
CA LYS A 41 8.79 19.08 -14.97
C LYS A 41 9.39 19.96 -13.88
N ARG A 42 8.59 20.85 -13.29
CA ARG A 42 9.01 21.73 -12.19
C ARG A 42 8.97 21.03 -10.83
N ILE A 43 8.26 19.91 -10.75
CA ILE A 43 8.12 19.10 -9.54
C ILE A 43 9.23 18.04 -9.45
N TYR A 44 9.75 17.55 -10.58
CA TYR A 44 10.81 16.53 -10.60
C TYR A 44 12.01 16.81 -9.68
N PRO A 45 12.61 18.02 -9.66
CA PRO A 45 13.75 18.29 -8.79
C PRO A 45 13.42 18.22 -7.29
N LEU A 46 12.14 18.38 -6.92
CA LEU A 46 11.71 18.38 -5.51
C LEU A 46 11.52 16.97 -4.95
N LEU A 47 11.60 15.92 -5.77
CA LEU A 47 11.65 14.54 -5.28
C LEU A 47 12.99 14.20 -4.59
N GLU A 48 14.05 14.95 -4.88
CA GLU A 48 15.36 14.81 -4.22
C GLU A 48 15.58 15.87 -3.13
N ASP A 49 14.57 16.67 -2.80
CA ASP A 49 14.77 17.75 -1.84
C ASP A 49 15.28 17.20 -0.50
N SER A 50 16.22 17.91 0.14
CA SER A 50 16.76 17.51 1.44
C SER A 50 15.69 17.38 2.54
N ASP A 51 14.62 18.18 2.46
CA ASP A 51 13.53 18.17 3.43
C ASP A 51 12.42 17.18 3.04
N TRP A 52 12.05 16.31 3.99
CA TRP A 52 11.01 15.29 3.79
C TRP A 52 9.64 15.87 3.45
N ASN A 53 9.26 17.01 4.04
CA ASN A 53 7.96 17.64 3.77
C ASN A 53 7.89 18.15 2.33
N VAL A 54 9.02 18.64 1.79
CA VAL A 54 9.09 19.08 0.39
C VAL A 54 8.95 17.88 -0.55
N ARG A 55 9.66 16.77 -0.27
CA ARG A 55 9.54 15.52 -1.04
C ARG A 55 8.12 14.97 -1.03
N ASN A 56 7.49 14.89 0.15
CA ASN A 56 6.12 14.43 0.29
C ASN A 56 5.11 15.34 -0.45
N ALA A 57 5.27 16.66 -0.34
CA ALA A 57 4.46 17.60 -1.09
C ALA A 57 4.65 17.44 -2.61
N ALA A 58 5.88 17.22 -3.07
CA ALA A 58 6.19 16.98 -4.47
C ALA A 58 5.56 15.68 -4.99
N ALA A 59 5.72 14.56 -4.27
CA ALA A 59 5.09 13.28 -4.59
C ALA A 59 3.55 13.41 -4.67
N SER A 60 2.92 14.01 -3.66
CA SER A 60 1.47 14.25 -3.65
C SER A 60 1.01 15.13 -4.82
N THR A 61 1.81 16.14 -5.18
CA THR A 61 1.54 17.02 -6.33
C THR A 61 1.63 16.27 -7.64
N MET A 62 2.67 15.44 -7.81
CA MET A 62 2.89 14.61 -8.98
C MET A 62 1.74 13.62 -9.20
N VAL A 63 1.33 12.92 -8.14
CA VAL A 63 0.18 12.00 -8.16
C VAL A 63 -1.09 12.75 -8.58
N SER A 64 -1.37 13.91 -7.99
CA SER A 64 -2.55 14.71 -8.33
C SER A 64 -2.54 15.14 -9.79
N LEU A 65 -1.42 15.68 -10.29
CA LEU A 65 -1.30 16.13 -11.67
C LEU A 65 -1.47 14.98 -12.65
N ALA A 66 -0.83 13.83 -12.41
CA ALA A 66 -0.95 12.67 -13.29
C ALA A 66 -2.35 12.03 -13.27
N ARG A 67 -3.07 12.10 -12.14
CA ARG A 67 -4.47 11.65 -12.06
C ARG A 67 -5.43 12.59 -12.78
N THR A 68 -5.24 13.91 -12.67
CA THR A 68 -6.13 14.89 -13.32
C THR A 68 -5.79 15.16 -14.79
N ASN A 69 -4.58 14.78 -15.23
CA ASN A 69 -4.09 14.96 -16.60
C ASN A 69 -3.55 13.60 -17.11
N PRO A 70 -4.42 12.67 -17.55
CA PRO A 70 -4.01 11.32 -17.94
C PRO A 70 -2.96 11.28 -19.06
N GLU A 71 -2.91 12.31 -19.90
CA GLU A 71 -1.96 12.42 -21.02
C GLU A 71 -0.49 12.50 -20.59
N ILE A 72 -0.20 12.95 -19.36
CA ILE A 72 1.17 12.97 -18.81
C ILE A 72 1.46 11.79 -17.89
N LYS A 73 0.48 10.93 -17.58
CA LYS A 73 0.68 9.82 -16.64
C LYS A 73 1.83 8.92 -17.10
N GLN A 74 1.86 8.58 -18.39
CA GLN A 74 2.91 7.73 -18.95
C GLN A 74 4.29 8.39 -18.90
N GLU A 75 4.40 9.68 -19.25
CA GLU A 75 5.64 10.46 -19.14
C GLU A 75 6.17 10.47 -17.70
N VAL A 76 5.28 10.63 -16.71
CA VAL A 76 5.64 10.59 -15.28
C VAL A 76 6.17 9.22 -14.89
N LEU A 77 5.48 8.14 -15.26
CA LEU A 77 5.92 6.78 -14.94
C LEU A 77 7.29 6.47 -15.56
N GLU A 78 7.50 6.80 -16.83
CA GLU A 78 8.79 6.63 -17.52
C GLU A 78 9.92 7.38 -16.82
N HIS A 79 9.66 8.64 -16.43
CA HIS A 79 10.63 9.42 -15.67
C HIS A 79 10.97 8.74 -14.34
N LEU A 80 9.96 8.30 -13.59
CA LEU A 80 10.14 7.65 -12.30
C LEU A 80 10.91 6.33 -12.43
N HIS A 81 10.59 5.48 -13.40
CA HIS A 81 11.34 4.24 -13.64
C HIS A 81 12.83 4.50 -13.90
N GLY A 82 13.17 5.61 -14.57
CA GLY A 82 14.57 6.01 -14.76
C GLY A 82 15.31 6.39 -13.48
N LEU A 83 14.59 6.74 -12.40
CA LEU A 83 15.15 7.14 -11.10
C LEU A 83 15.30 5.98 -10.12
N VAL A 84 14.65 4.85 -10.41
CA VAL A 84 14.46 3.78 -9.44
C VAL A 84 15.77 3.12 -8.99
N GLU A 85 16.72 2.86 -9.90
CA GLU A 85 17.93 2.08 -9.58
C GLU A 85 19.14 2.94 -9.22
N GLN A 86 19.32 4.09 -9.89
CA GLN A 86 20.56 4.89 -9.85
C GLN A 86 20.50 6.15 -8.99
N SER A 87 19.42 6.34 -8.22
CA SER A 87 19.22 7.57 -7.44
C SER A 87 19.51 7.41 -5.96
N SER A 88 19.62 8.56 -5.27
CA SER A 88 19.74 8.63 -3.81
C SER A 88 18.54 7.96 -3.11
N LEU A 89 18.73 7.53 -1.87
CA LEU A 89 17.64 6.96 -1.05
C LEU A 89 16.42 7.89 -0.99
N ALA A 90 16.65 9.21 -0.87
CA ALA A 90 15.59 10.22 -0.83
C ALA A 90 14.71 10.22 -2.09
N ILE A 91 15.32 10.12 -3.28
CA ILE A 91 14.57 9.96 -4.53
C ILE A 91 13.83 8.62 -4.53
N LYS A 92 14.50 7.51 -4.20
CA LYS A 92 13.88 6.18 -4.21
C LYS A 92 12.60 6.15 -3.37
N LEU A 93 12.66 6.65 -2.13
CA LEU A 93 11.50 6.72 -1.24
C LEU A 93 10.34 7.53 -1.87
N SER A 94 10.64 8.68 -2.45
CA SER A 94 9.63 9.55 -3.10
C SER A 94 9.06 8.90 -4.36
N THR A 95 9.89 8.23 -5.14
CA THR A 95 9.49 7.51 -6.36
C THR A 95 8.55 6.37 -6.02
N LEU A 96 8.87 5.55 -5.01
CA LEU A 96 8.00 4.45 -4.58
C LEU A 96 6.62 4.94 -4.12
N GLU A 97 6.57 6.05 -3.36
CA GLU A 97 5.31 6.66 -2.96
C GLU A 97 4.46 7.02 -4.20
N VAL A 98 5.05 7.66 -5.21
CA VAL A 98 4.31 8.06 -6.42
C VAL A 98 3.86 6.83 -7.23
N LEU A 99 4.73 5.84 -7.43
CA LEU A 99 4.41 4.62 -8.19
C LEU A 99 3.23 3.86 -7.56
N GLY A 100 3.25 3.69 -6.24
CA GLY A 100 2.15 3.06 -5.50
C GLY A 100 0.83 3.79 -5.68
N HIS A 101 0.81 5.11 -5.45
CA HIS A 101 -0.43 5.90 -5.60
C HIS A 101 -0.91 5.99 -7.06
N LEU A 102 -0.02 5.91 -8.05
CA LEU A 102 -0.43 5.88 -9.46
C LEU A 102 -0.89 4.50 -9.94
N LYS A 103 -0.85 3.50 -9.05
CA LYS A 103 -1.16 2.09 -9.33
C LYS A 103 -0.36 1.58 -10.52
N ASP A 104 0.95 1.87 -10.50
CA ASP A 104 1.83 1.38 -11.55
C ASP A 104 2.16 -0.10 -11.35
N TYR A 105 1.33 -0.96 -11.94
CA TYR A 105 1.56 -2.41 -11.90
C TYR A 105 2.86 -2.84 -12.60
N GLY A 106 3.44 -1.98 -13.45
CA GLY A 106 4.76 -2.22 -14.06
C GLY A 106 5.90 -2.24 -13.03
N SER A 107 5.75 -1.51 -11.91
CA SER A 107 6.73 -1.49 -10.82
C SER A 107 6.75 -2.74 -9.94
N LYS A 108 5.79 -3.66 -10.06
CA LYS A 108 5.67 -4.85 -9.20
C LYS A 108 6.98 -5.64 -9.06
N PRO A 109 7.69 -6.03 -10.14
CA PRO A 109 8.92 -6.80 -10.00
C PRO A 109 9.99 -6.08 -9.19
N TYR A 110 10.08 -4.76 -9.37
CA TYR A 110 11.02 -3.93 -8.63
C TYR A 110 10.65 -3.78 -7.15
N LEU A 111 9.37 -3.56 -6.85
CA LEU A 111 8.89 -3.49 -5.47
C LEU A 111 9.16 -4.78 -4.70
N VAL A 112 8.88 -5.93 -5.32
CA VAL A 112 9.15 -7.25 -4.73
C VAL A 112 10.65 -7.45 -4.48
N LYS A 113 11.50 -7.05 -5.43
CA LYS A 113 12.97 -7.12 -5.26
C LYS A 113 13.45 -6.31 -4.05
N ILE A 114 12.89 -5.11 -3.83
CA ILE A 114 13.24 -4.30 -2.65
C ILE A 114 12.91 -5.02 -1.35
N LEU A 115 11.78 -5.74 -1.28
CA LEU A 115 11.38 -6.45 -0.07
C LEU A 115 12.46 -7.43 0.42
N GLU A 116 13.19 -8.03 -0.52
CA GLU A 116 14.18 -9.08 -0.28
C GLU A 116 15.60 -8.54 -0.06
N GLU A 117 15.98 -7.46 -0.76
CA GLU A 117 17.39 -7.05 -0.91
C GLU A 117 17.76 -5.73 -0.20
N SER A 118 16.83 -5.04 0.46
CA SER A 118 17.04 -3.65 0.91
C SER A 118 16.94 -3.42 2.42
N ASP A 119 17.52 -2.29 2.86
CA ASP A 119 17.42 -1.77 4.23
C ASP A 119 15.97 -1.38 4.62
N TYR A 120 15.71 -1.32 5.93
CA TYR A 120 14.39 -1.12 6.52
C TYR A 120 13.60 0.07 5.95
N ASP A 121 14.23 1.23 5.73
CA ASP A 121 13.52 2.42 5.22
C ASP A 121 12.97 2.21 3.80
N LEU A 122 13.79 1.62 2.92
CA LEU A 122 13.40 1.37 1.53
C LEU A 122 12.41 0.21 1.46
N GLN A 123 12.60 -0.81 2.29
CA GLN A 123 11.65 -1.92 2.46
C GLN A 123 10.28 -1.40 2.92
N TYR A 124 10.23 -0.53 3.93
CA TYR A 124 8.99 0.09 4.41
C TYR A 124 8.26 0.86 3.29
N ALA A 125 8.99 1.64 2.50
CA ALA A 125 8.41 2.36 1.37
C ALA A 125 7.87 1.42 0.28
N ALA A 126 8.58 0.32 -0.01
CA ALA A 126 8.09 -0.69 -0.96
C ALA A 126 6.83 -1.40 -0.45
N ILE A 127 6.79 -1.78 0.82
CA ILE A 127 5.60 -2.39 1.44
C ILE A 127 4.39 -1.47 1.30
N ARG A 128 4.55 -0.17 1.59
CA ARG A 128 3.47 0.81 1.42
C ARG A 128 3.06 0.97 -0.03
N ALA A 129 4.01 1.06 -0.95
CA ALA A 129 3.75 1.17 -2.38
C ALA A 129 2.95 -0.03 -2.90
N ILE A 130 3.33 -1.25 -2.51
CA ILE A 130 2.61 -2.50 -2.78
C ILE A 130 1.16 -2.42 -2.28
N GLY A 131 0.97 -1.95 -1.05
CA GLY A 131 -0.37 -1.75 -0.49
C GLY A 131 -1.23 -0.80 -1.34
N TYR A 132 -0.65 0.26 -1.90
CA TYR A 132 -1.40 1.21 -2.75
C TYR A 132 -1.65 0.74 -4.18
N LEU A 133 -0.97 -0.32 -4.63
CA LEU A 133 -1.28 -0.92 -5.93
C LEU A 133 -2.71 -1.47 -5.96
N ASP A 134 -3.25 -1.91 -4.81
CA ASP A 134 -4.54 -2.60 -4.70
C ASP A 134 -4.59 -3.85 -5.62
N ASP A 135 -3.45 -4.54 -5.74
CA ASP A 135 -3.31 -5.76 -6.54
C ASP A 135 -3.26 -6.98 -5.62
N VAL A 136 -4.17 -7.93 -5.83
CA VAL A 136 -4.20 -9.17 -5.05
C VAL A 136 -2.99 -10.05 -5.35
N ASP A 137 -2.46 -9.99 -6.57
CA ASP A 137 -1.39 -10.89 -7.04
C ASP A 137 -0.07 -10.67 -6.27
N VAL A 138 0.10 -9.50 -5.63
CA VAL A 138 1.30 -9.19 -4.82
C VAL A 138 1.19 -9.67 -3.38
N LEU A 139 0.04 -10.16 -2.91
CA LEU A 139 -0.10 -10.67 -1.53
C LEU A 139 0.87 -11.83 -1.22
N TYR A 140 1.22 -12.65 -2.22
CA TYR A 140 2.25 -13.69 -2.06
C TYR A 140 3.60 -13.14 -1.61
N SER A 141 3.99 -11.97 -2.13
CA SER A 141 5.27 -11.34 -1.78
C SER A 141 5.32 -10.83 -0.33
N LEU A 142 4.16 -10.57 0.29
CA LEU A 142 4.06 -10.09 1.68
C LEU A 142 4.00 -11.23 2.71
N LYS A 143 3.86 -12.49 2.27
CA LYS A 143 3.62 -13.65 3.16
C LYS A 143 4.66 -13.81 4.28
N ASN A 144 5.93 -13.57 4.00
CA ASN A 144 6.99 -13.66 5.02
C ASN A 144 7.19 -12.34 5.77
N VAL A 145 6.82 -11.22 5.15
CA VAL A 145 7.02 -9.87 5.69
C VAL A 145 6.05 -9.60 6.85
N VAL A 146 4.85 -10.17 6.82
CA VAL A 146 3.88 -10.08 7.93
C VAL A 146 4.35 -10.80 9.21
N TYR A 147 5.42 -11.59 9.15
CA TYR A 147 6.06 -12.22 10.31
C TYR A 147 7.45 -11.63 10.58
N ALA A 148 7.77 -10.47 10.00
CA ALA A 148 9.06 -9.81 10.23
C ALA A 148 9.27 -9.56 11.74
N LYS A 149 10.51 -9.77 12.19
CA LYS A 149 10.91 -9.51 13.58
C LYS A 149 10.76 -8.03 13.92
N ASP A 150 11.11 -7.16 12.99
CA ASP A 150 10.94 -5.71 13.13
C ASP A 150 9.44 -5.35 13.13
N TYR A 151 9.02 -4.64 14.18
CA TYR A 151 7.63 -4.27 14.38
C TYR A 151 7.11 -3.31 13.30
N ILE A 152 7.93 -2.36 12.85
CA ILE A 152 7.52 -1.35 11.88
C ILE A 152 7.27 -2.00 10.52
N THR A 153 8.21 -2.84 10.06
CA THR A 153 8.08 -3.65 8.84
C THR A 153 6.87 -4.58 8.93
N ARG A 154 6.73 -5.33 10.02
CA ARG A 154 5.60 -6.24 10.23
C ARG A 154 4.27 -5.52 10.15
N ARG A 155 4.12 -4.43 10.89
CA ARG A 155 2.89 -3.64 10.92
C ARG A 155 2.58 -3.00 9.56
N ALA A 156 3.60 -2.52 8.85
CA ALA A 156 3.43 -2.00 7.50
C ALA A 156 2.88 -3.08 6.54
N ALA A 157 3.43 -4.30 6.61
CA ALA A 157 3.00 -5.40 5.75
C ALA A 157 1.55 -5.79 6.03
N ILE A 158 1.19 -5.90 7.30
CA ILE A 158 -0.18 -6.19 7.76
C ILE A 158 -1.16 -5.12 7.26
N MET A 159 -0.82 -3.84 7.42
CA MET A 159 -1.64 -2.74 6.91
C MET A 159 -1.77 -2.78 5.38
N SER A 160 -0.73 -3.16 4.65
CA SER A 160 -0.78 -3.32 3.19
C SER A 160 -1.66 -4.50 2.78
N VAL A 161 -1.59 -5.64 3.47
CA VAL A 161 -2.47 -6.80 3.23
C VAL A 161 -3.94 -6.42 3.44
N VAL A 162 -4.26 -5.77 4.56
CA VAL A 162 -5.64 -5.32 4.86
C VAL A 162 -6.13 -4.29 3.84
N ARG A 163 -5.27 -3.37 3.40
CA ARG A 163 -5.61 -2.41 2.34
C ARG A 163 -5.97 -3.12 1.04
N ILE A 164 -5.12 -4.03 0.57
CA ILE A 164 -5.34 -4.78 -0.66
C ILE A 164 -6.64 -5.60 -0.53
N ALA A 165 -6.83 -6.31 0.57
CA ALA A 165 -8.06 -7.08 0.82
C ALA A 165 -9.32 -6.19 0.78
N ASN A 166 -9.28 -5.03 1.45
CA ASN A 166 -10.41 -4.08 1.47
C ASN A 166 -10.67 -3.37 0.12
N SER A 167 -9.68 -3.32 -0.77
CA SER A 167 -9.85 -2.72 -2.11
C SER A 167 -10.65 -3.60 -3.07
N VAL A 168 -10.88 -4.87 -2.72
CA VAL A 168 -11.60 -5.84 -3.53
C VAL A 168 -13.11 -5.70 -3.29
N GLU A 169 -13.82 -5.15 -4.28
CA GLU A 169 -15.27 -4.95 -4.22
C GLU A 169 -16.05 -6.03 -5.00
N GLU A 170 -15.52 -6.49 -6.12
CA GLU A 170 -16.18 -7.44 -7.03
C GLU A 170 -16.07 -8.90 -6.54
N GLU A 171 -17.17 -9.66 -6.58
CA GLU A 171 -17.23 -11.06 -6.15
C GLU A 171 -16.14 -11.94 -6.81
N LYS A 172 -15.97 -11.81 -8.14
CA LYS A 172 -14.95 -12.56 -8.90
C LYS A 172 -13.52 -12.24 -8.46
N GLN A 173 -13.29 -11.05 -7.91
CA GLN A 173 -11.98 -10.67 -7.37
C GLN A 173 -11.79 -11.19 -5.95
N VAL A 174 -12.87 -11.36 -5.16
CA VAL A 174 -12.84 -12.02 -3.84
C VAL A 174 -12.34 -13.46 -3.97
N GLU A 175 -12.72 -14.17 -5.03
CA GLU A 175 -12.20 -15.52 -5.30
C GLU A 175 -10.66 -15.57 -5.33
N LYS A 176 -9.99 -14.50 -5.79
CA LYS A 176 -8.52 -14.43 -5.81
C LYS A 176 -7.91 -14.32 -4.41
N LEU A 177 -8.66 -13.83 -3.43
CA LEU A 177 -8.21 -13.76 -2.04
C LEU A 177 -8.26 -15.12 -1.35
N THR A 178 -8.93 -16.12 -1.93
CA THR A 178 -9.10 -17.46 -1.33
C THR A 178 -7.78 -18.07 -0.90
N ASP A 179 -6.76 -18.07 -1.78
CA ASP A 179 -5.44 -18.66 -1.49
C ASP A 179 -4.68 -17.89 -0.38
N HIS A 180 -5.10 -16.65 -0.09
CA HIS A 180 -4.48 -15.74 0.87
C HIS A 180 -5.22 -15.67 2.22
N THR A 181 -6.25 -16.49 2.41
CA THR A 181 -7.20 -16.37 3.54
C THR A 181 -6.51 -16.28 4.90
N HIS A 182 -5.53 -17.14 5.20
CA HIS A 182 -4.85 -17.09 6.51
C HIS A 182 -4.06 -15.80 6.73
N ILE A 183 -3.33 -15.33 5.71
CA ILE A 183 -2.52 -14.12 5.80
C ILE A 183 -3.43 -12.92 6.07
N ILE A 184 -4.60 -12.90 5.42
CA ILE A 184 -5.63 -11.86 5.61
C ILE A 184 -6.22 -11.96 7.00
N LEU A 185 -6.72 -13.13 7.42
CA LEU A 185 -7.30 -13.35 8.76
C LEU A 185 -6.35 -12.90 9.87
N GLU A 186 -5.10 -13.32 9.81
CA GLU A 186 -4.08 -12.95 10.80
C GLU A 186 -3.77 -11.46 10.80
N SER A 187 -3.74 -10.85 9.62
CA SER A 187 -3.55 -9.41 9.51
C SER A 187 -4.69 -8.64 10.18
N TYR A 188 -5.94 -9.08 10.04
CA TYR A 188 -7.09 -8.49 10.73
C TYR A 188 -7.03 -8.72 12.24
N LEU A 189 -6.75 -9.96 12.66
CA LEU A 189 -6.63 -10.32 14.08
C LEU A 189 -5.55 -9.49 14.79
N GLU A 190 -4.36 -9.33 14.21
CA GLU A 190 -3.26 -8.52 14.77
C GLU A 190 -3.62 -7.03 14.87
N LEU A 191 -4.41 -6.50 13.93
CA LEU A 191 -4.88 -5.11 14.00
C LEU A 191 -6.02 -4.89 14.99
N ASP A 192 -6.52 -5.97 15.59
CA ASP A 192 -7.75 -5.99 16.36
C ASP A 192 -8.99 -5.54 15.54
N GLU A 193 -8.90 -5.46 14.21
CA GLU A 193 -9.96 -5.06 13.30
C GLU A 193 -10.57 -6.31 12.65
N LEU A 194 -11.89 -6.37 12.46
CA LEU A 194 -12.51 -7.43 11.67
C LEU A 194 -13.37 -6.78 10.58
N GLY A 195 -12.94 -6.91 9.33
CA GLY A 195 -13.61 -6.32 8.18
C GLY A 195 -14.62 -7.28 7.54
N GLU A 196 -15.62 -6.73 6.86
CA GLU A 196 -16.62 -7.51 6.11
C GLU A 196 -15.99 -8.40 5.02
N ILE A 197 -14.77 -8.07 4.58
CA ILE A 197 -14.04 -8.86 3.59
C ILE A 197 -13.83 -10.31 4.05
N ILE A 198 -13.68 -10.57 5.36
CA ILE A 198 -13.53 -11.93 5.87
C ILE A 198 -14.79 -12.75 5.56
N CYS A 199 -15.97 -12.19 5.83
CA CYS A 199 -17.24 -12.84 5.51
C CYS A 199 -17.38 -13.04 4.00
N LYS A 200 -17.01 -12.04 3.18
CA LYS A 200 -17.03 -12.17 1.72
C LYS A 200 -16.11 -13.29 1.22
N ILE A 201 -14.90 -13.40 1.76
CA ILE A 201 -13.98 -14.49 1.41
C ILE A 201 -14.62 -15.83 1.75
N LEU A 202 -15.21 -15.97 2.95
CA LEU A 202 -15.85 -17.21 3.36
C LEU A 202 -17.11 -17.54 2.55
N ASP A 203 -17.81 -16.55 2.02
CA ASP A 203 -19.02 -16.74 1.20
C ASP A 203 -18.67 -17.11 -0.25
N TYR A 204 -17.74 -16.37 -0.87
CA TYR A 204 -17.36 -16.54 -2.28
C TYR A 204 -16.10 -17.41 -2.48
N ALA A 205 -15.59 -18.07 -1.44
CA ALA A 205 -14.39 -18.89 -1.56
C ALA A 205 -14.57 -20.02 -2.58
N VAL A 206 -13.56 -20.18 -3.44
CA VAL A 206 -13.46 -21.36 -4.28
C VAL A 206 -13.03 -22.54 -3.41
N LYS A 207 -13.95 -23.46 -3.12
CA LYS A 207 -13.76 -24.57 -2.16
C LYS A 207 -12.45 -25.35 -2.34
N ASP A 208 -12.07 -25.64 -3.58
CA ASP A 208 -10.86 -26.42 -3.89
C ASP A 208 -9.55 -25.61 -3.76
N LYS A 209 -9.66 -24.29 -3.58
CA LYS A 209 -8.54 -23.35 -3.40
C LYS A 209 -8.43 -22.83 -1.97
N LEU A 210 -9.42 -23.11 -1.13
CA LEU A 210 -9.37 -22.76 0.27
C LEU A 210 -8.11 -23.38 0.89
N PRO A 211 -7.26 -22.60 1.59
CA PRO A 211 -6.11 -23.17 2.24
C PRO A 211 -6.57 -24.18 3.31
N GLY A 212 -5.72 -25.17 3.60
CA GLY A 212 -6.01 -26.18 4.61
C GLY A 212 -6.07 -25.57 6.01
N MET A 213 -6.48 -26.38 7.00
CA MET A 213 -6.59 -25.91 8.39
C MET A 213 -5.29 -25.30 8.90
N LYS A 214 -5.42 -24.17 9.60
CA LYS A 214 -4.36 -23.56 10.40
C LYS A 214 -4.83 -23.45 11.86
N GLY A 215 -3.87 -23.52 12.76
CA GLY A 215 -4.15 -23.41 14.18
C GLY A 215 -4.39 -21.97 14.63
N TYR A 216 -5.47 -21.74 15.38
CA TYR A 216 -5.82 -20.45 15.99
C TYR A 216 -6.08 -20.63 17.49
N SER A 217 -5.78 -19.59 18.27
CA SER A 217 -6.10 -19.55 19.70
C SER A 217 -7.61 -19.45 19.93
N GLU A 218 -8.07 -19.89 21.11
CA GLU A 218 -9.49 -19.79 21.48
C GLU A 218 -10.02 -18.35 21.38
N SER A 219 -9.23 -17.35 21.79
CA SER A 219 -9.60 -15.94 21.68
C SER A 219 -9.77 -15.46 20.23
N GLU A 220 -8.91 -15.91 19.32
CA GLU A 220 -9.01 -15.56 17.90
C GLU A 220 -10.24 -16.21 17.26
N ILE A 221 -10.51 -17.47 17.60
CA ILE A 221 -11.68 -18.21 17.11
C ILE A 221 -12.96 -17.52 17.56
N VAL A 222 -13.10 -17.24 18.86
CA VAL A 222 -14.28 -16.55 19.42
C VAL A 222 -14.48 -15.19 18.73
N LYS A 223 -13.38 -14.47 18.48
CA LYS A 223 -13.44 -13.18 17.80
C LYS A 223 -13.94 -13.31 16.36
N LEU A 224 -13.47 -14.31 15.61
CA LEU A 224 -13.91 -14.57 14.24
C LEU A 224 -15.36 -15.09 14.18
N GLU A 225 -15.76 -15.97 15.11
CA GLU A 225 -17.14 -16.45 15.23
C GLU A 225 -18.10 -15.28 15.46
N GLY A 226 -17.76 -14.37 16.39
CA GLY A 226 -18.55 -13.18 16.65
C GLY A 226 -18.70 -12.23 15.44
N LEU A 227 -17.80 -12.28 14.46
CA LEU A 227 -17.96 -11.55 13.19
C LEU A 227 -18.97 -12.25 12.27
N ILE A 228 -18.85 -13.57 12.15
CA ILE A 228 -19.68 -14.38 11.26
C ILE A 228 -21.13 -14.39 11.74
N GLU A 229 -21.35 -14.44 13.05
CA GLU A 229 -22.68 -14.40 13.68
C GLU A 229 -23.46 -13.11 13.42
N GLN A 230 -22.77 -12.00 13.10
CA GLN A 230 -23.43 -10.73 12.76
C GLN A 230 -24.06 -10.73 11.36
N LYS A 231 -23.70 -11.70 10.51
CA LYS A 231 -24.29 -11.85 9.17
C LYS A 231 -25.48 -12.79 9.23
N ASP A 232 -26.43 -12.61 8.30
CA ASP A 232 -27.55 -13.54 8.14
C ASP A 232 -27.01 -14.97 8.00
N TYR A 233 -27.66 -15.92 8.68
CA TYR A 233 -27.18 -17.30 8.76
C TYR A 233 -26.97 -17.90 7.36
N ASN A 234 -25.70 -18.06 6.98
CA ASN A 234 -25.27 -18.65 5.71
C ASN A 234 -24.42 -19.89 5.99
N ILE A 235 -24.97 -21.06 5.68
CA ILE A 235 -24.34 -22.36 5.96
C ILE A 235 -22.96 -22.51 5.29
N GLU A 236 -22.75 -21.87 4.14
CA GLU A 236 -21.51 -21.96 3.39
C GLU A 236 -20.35 -21.25 4.11
N ILE A 237 -20.63 -20.10 4.73
CA ILE A 237 -19.66 -19.36 5.54
C ILE A 237 -19.15 -20.22 6.70
N TYR A 238 -20.05 -20.87 7.46
CA TYR A 238 -19.65 -21.74 8.57
C TYR A 238 -18.91 -23.01 8.11
N GLN A 239 -19.30 -23.59 6.97
CA GLN A 239 -18.58 -24.72 6.39
C GLN A 239 -17.16 -24.33 5.96
N ASN A 240 -16.98 -23.19 5.32
CA ASN A 240 -15.67 -22.71 4.92
C ASN A 240 -14.83 -22.29 6.14
N PHE A 241 -15.45 -21.66 7.14
CA PHE A 241 -14.80 -21.33 8.42
C PHE A 241 -14.24 -22.57 9.13
N SER A 242 -15.05 -23.62 9.28
CA SER A 242 -14.63 -24.88 9.92
C SER A 242 -13.55 -25.64 9.13
N ARG A 243 -13.39 -25.39 7.82
CA ARG A 243 -12.29 -25.95 7.01
C ARG A 243 -10.96 -25.23 7.21
N LEU A 244 -10.99 -23.98 7.65
CA LEU A 244 -9.80 -23.14 7.81
C LEU A 244 -9.19 -23.24 9.20
N ILE A 245 -9.99 -23.57 10.21
CA ILE A 245 -9.60 -23.34 11.60
C ILE A 245 -9.47 -24.66 12.34
N PHE A 246 -8.35 -24.78 13.05
CA PHE A 246 -8.10 -25.79 14.04
C PHE A 246 -7.83 -25.10 15.40
N PRO A 247 -8.58 -25.41 16.48
CA PRO A 247 -8.31 -24.83 17.79
C PRO A 247 -7.00 -25.38 18.37
N ILE A 248 -6.08 -24.47 18.72
CA ILE A 248 -4.86 -24.82 19.47
C ILE A 248 -5.18 -24.70 20.96
N TYR A 249 -5.26 -25.84 21.65
CA TYR A 249 -5.55 -25.89 23.09
C TYR A 249 -4.34 -25.67 24.01
N PHE A 250 -3.11 -25.60 23.45
CA PHE A 250 -1.88 -25.35 24.21
C PHE A 250 -0.92 -24.48 23.40
N PRO A 251 -0.35 -23.38 23.95
CA PRO A 251 0.83 -22.79 23.35
C PRO A 251 1.91 -23.86 23.32
N LEU A 252 2.43 -24.19 22.14
CA LEU A 252 3.71 -24.88 22.05
C LEU A 252 4.73 -23.86 22.53
N ASP A 253 4.95 -23.81 23.84
CA ASP A 253 6.17 -23.24 24.38
C ASP A 253 7.31 -23.93 23.62
N GLU A 254 8.10 -23.14 22.91
CA GLU A 254 9.36 -23.61 22.32
C GLU A 254 10.13 -24.31 23.44
N VAL A 255 10.18 -25.63 23.37
CA VAL A 255 11.12 -26.40 24.17
C VAL A 255 12.48 -26.05 23.58
N ASP A 256 13.15 -25.09 24.22
CA ASP A 256 14.58 -24.83 24.09
C ASP A 256 15.32 -26.16 23.89
N ASN A 257 15.97 -26.32 22.74
CA ASN A 257 17.04 -27.29 22.49
C ASN A 257 18.01 -26.74 21.44
#